data_AF-A0A919U2T5-F1
#
_entry.id   AF-A0A919U2T5-F1
#
_cell.length_a   1.000
_cell.length_b   1.000
_cell.length_c   1.000
_cell.angle_alpha   90.00
_cell.angle_beta   90.00
_cell.angle_gamma   90.00
#
_symmetry.space_group_name_H-M   'P 1'
#
loop_
_entity.id
_entity.type
_entity.pdbx_description
1 polymer ?
#
loop_
_entity_poly.entity_id
_entity_poly.type
_entity_poly.pdbx_seq_one_letter_code
_entity_poly.pdbx_strand_id
1 'polypeptide(L)'
;MFTRLKDAWGRFATARPGVAQFVVFFVLSNGITVLQLALMPLIKWLFGMTSLVDTSFQVWPIGSNPDGSQYFVFDYAAGPLPVGGGGLAYFLAVQITLLVAQVINFFAQRSITFKSNSSVARAATWYAIAYVVITLVAAALQGLYKAPIYDLFIETWGLGGTGETLADVVTMIINAAISFWVFFPIFKVIFKQVPEEAAPAAATDATGVRPA
;
A
#
# COMPACT_ATOMS: atom_id res chain seq x y z
N MET A 1 17.65 10.03 -29.37
CA MET A 1 16.19 9.87 -29.17
C MET A 1 15.75 10.28 -27.76
N PHE A 2 16.43 9.80 -26.71
CA PHE A 2 16.13 10.15 -25.30
C PHE A 2 16.18 11.64 -24.96
N THR A 3 17.06 12.43 -25.58
CA THR A 3 17.18 13.88 -25.32
C THR A 3 15.94 14.65 -25.75
N ARG A 4 15.39 14.36 -26.94
CA ARG A 4 14.17 15.01 -27.45
C ARG A 4 12.93 14.70 -26.62
N LEU A 5 12.85 13.48 -26.07
CA LEU A 5 11.78 13.07 -25.15
C LEU A 5 11.88 13.82 -23.81
N LYS A 6 13.09 13.98 -23.28
CA LYS A 6 13.33 14.74 -22.05
C LYS A 6 12.97 16.22 -22.20
N ASP A 7 13.31 16.82 -23.35
CA ASP A 7 13.00 18.22 -23.63
C ASP A 7 11.50 18.44 -23.92
N ALA A 8 10.84 17.49 -24.59
CA ALA A 8 9.38 17.50 -24.77
C ALA A 8 8.65 17.35 -23.43
N TRP A 9 9.11 16.43 -22.58
CA TRP A 9 8.58 16.25 -21.23
C TRP A 9 8.79 17.49 -20.36
N GLY A 10 9.96 18.11 -20.41
CA GLY A 10 10.24 19.35 -19.68
C GLY A 10 9.27 20.48 -20.06
N ARG A 11 9.03 20.69 -21.36
CA ARG A 11 8.06 21.69 -21.84
C ARG A 11 6.63 21.35 -21.41
N PHE A 12 6.24 20.09 -21.46
CA PHE A 12 4.92 19.63 -21.01
C PHE A 12 4.71 19.81 -19.50
N ALA A 13 5.71 19.45 -18.69
CA ALA A 13 5.67 19.57 -17.24
C ALA A 13 5.56 21.03 -16.78
N THR A 14 6.23 21.96 -17.46
CA THR A 14 6.10 23.40 -17.18
C THR A 14 4.76 23.96 -17.62
N ALA A 15 4.22 23.52 -18.77
CA ALA A 15 2.94 24.01 -19.28
C ALA A 15 1.72 23.48 -18.48
N ARG A 16 1.80 22.27 -17.93
CA ARG A 16 0.71 21.61 -17.19
C ARG A 16 1.24 20.86 -15.97
N PRO A 17 1.63 21.55 -14.90
CA PRO A 17 2.27 20.94 -13.72
C PRO A 17 1.39 19.91 -13.02
N GLY A 18 0.09 20.18 -12.85
CA GLY A 18 -0.84 19.22 -12.22
C GLY A 18 -1.03 17.94 -13.04
N VAL A 19 -1.12 18.05 -14.37
CA VAL A 19 -1.27 16.88 -15.26
C VAL A 19 0.04 16.09 -15.30
N ALA A 20 1.20 16.75 -15.34
CA ALA A 20 2.47 16.07 -15.28
C ALA A 20 2.66 15.31 -13.96
N GLN A 21 2.28 15.92 -12.83
CA GLN A 21 2.29 15.25 -11.53
C GLN A 21 1.39 14.01 -11.52
N PHE A 22 0.19 14.12 -12.08
CA PHE A 22 -0.72 12.99 -12.23
C PHE A 22 -0.14 11.88 -13.11
N VAL A 23 0.48 12.22 -14.25
CA VAL A 23 1.09 11.22 -15.15
C VAL A 23 2.24 10.48 -14.46
N VAL A 24 3.11 11.18 -13.73
CA VAL A 24 4.19 10.49 -12.99
C VAL A 24 3.61 9.63 -11.87
N PHE A 25 2.61 10.14 -11.13
CA PHE A 25 1.90 9.35 -10.11
C PHE A 25 1.27 8.09 -10.72
N PHE A 26 0.59 8.22 -11.86
CA PHE A 26 -0.05 7.13 -12.57
C PHE A 26 0.97 6.08 -13.03
N VAL A 27 2.08 6.51 -13.65
CA VAL A 27 3.13 5.59 -14.11
C VAL A 27 3.81 4.89 -12.93
N LEU A 28 4.11 5.60 -11.84
CA LEU A 28 4.69 4.97 -10.67
C LEU A 28 3.71 4.01 -9.98
N SER A 29 2.45 4.38 -9.82
CA SER A 29 1.44 3.53 -9.19
C SER A 29 1.24 2.24 -9.98
N ASN A 30 1.08 2.32 -11.31
CA ASN A 30 1.00 1.12 -12.15
C ASN A 30 2.31 0.32 -12.16
N GLY A 31 3.46 1.01 -12.17
CA GLY A 31 4.77 0.36 -12.09
C GLY A 31 4.95 -0.44 -10.79
N ILE A 32 4.47 0.08 -9.66
CA ILE A 32 4.49 -0.61 -8.36
C ILE A 32 3.56 -1.82 -8.38
N THR A 33 2.36 -1.71 -8.97
CA THR A 33 1.46 -2.86 -9.12
C THR A 33 2.10 -3.96 -9.97
N VAL A 34 2.68 -3.60 -11.13
CA VAL A 34 3.40 -4.57 -11.98
C VAL A 34 4.58 -5.18 -11.24
N LEU A 35 5.33 -4.37 -10.48
CA LEU A 35 6.43 -4.85 -9.67
C LEU A 35 5.95 -5.84 -8.59
N GLN A 36 4.85 -5.57 -7.90
CA GLN A 36 4.27 -6.50 -6.92
C GLN A 36 3.86 -7.83 -7.57
N LEU A 37 3.21 -7.75 -8.74
CA LEU A 37 2.83 -8.93 -9.52
C LEU A 37 4.03 -9.76 -9.98
N ALA A 38 5.19 -9.13 -10.22
CA ALA A 38 6.42 -9.81 -10.60
C ALA A 38 7.24 -10.31 -9.40
N LEU A 39 7.30 -9.54 -8.31
CA LEU A 39 8.09 -9.85 -7.12
C LEU A 39 7.50 -11.04 -6.36
N MET A 40 6.17 -11.13 -6.25
CA MET A 40 5.56 -12.19 -5.45
C MET A 40 5.88 -13.59 -6.00
N PRO A 41 5.72 -13.89 -7.31
CA PRO A 41 6.16 -15.17 -7.89
C PRO A 41 7.67 -15.37 -7.80
N LEU A 42 8.47 -14.31 -8.00
CA LEU A 42 9.93 -14.40 -7.95
C LEU A 42 10.42 -14.78 -6.55
N ILE A 43 9.93 -14.13 -5.50
CA ILE A 43 10.33 -14.40 -4.12
C ILE A 43 9.82 -15.77 -3.68
N LYS A 44 8.60 -16.15 -4.07
CA LYS A 44 8.09 -17.51 -3.86
C LYS A 44 8.97 -18.56 -4.52
N TRP A 45 9.41 -18.32 -5.75
CA TRP A 45 10.31 -19.24 -6.44
C TRP A 45 11.66 -19.33 -5.72
N LEU A 46 12.23 -18.20 -5.30
CA LEU A 46 13.48 -18.17 -4.53
C LEU A 46 13.38 -18.94 -3.21
N PHE A 47 12.33 -18.70 -2.42
CA PHE A 47 12.13 -19.38 -1.14
C PHE A 47 11.59 -20.81 -1.29
N GLY A 48 10.96 -21.12 -2.42
CA GLY A 48 10.56 -22.48 -2.81
C GLY A 48 11.73 -23.46 -2.89
N MET A 49 12.94 -22.96 -3.09
CA MET A 49 14.18 -23.75 -3.10
C MET A 49 14.80 -23.92 -1.70
N THR A 50 14.13 -23.46 -0.64
CA THR A 50 14.65 -23.47 0.73
C THR A 50 13.71 -24.25 1.66
N SER A 51 14.22 -24.68 2.82
CA SER A 51 13.42 -25.33 3.87
C SER A 51 12.39 -24.42 4.55
N LEU A 52 12.31 -23.15 4.14
CA LEU A 52 11.28 -22.21 4.61
C LEU A 52 9.87 -22.65 4.19
N VAL A 53 9.73 -23.42 3.11
CA VAL A 53 8.44 -24.00 2.68
C VAL A 53 7.93 -25.01 3.71
N ASP A 54 8.84 -25.77 4.32
CA ASP A 54 8.50 -26.83 5.28
C ASP A 54 8.40 -26.31 6.71
N THR A 55 8.72 -25.03 6.93
CA THR A 55 8.53 -24.37 8.22
C THR A 55 7.13 -23.80 8.30
N SER A 56 6.31 -24.28 9.23
CA SER A 56 4.99 -23.67 9.46
C SER A 56 5.14 -22.27 10.09
N PHE A 57 4.29 -21.34 9.64
CA PHE A 57 4.17 -20.02 10.25
C PHE A 57 2.70 -19.80 10.63
N GLN A 58 2.33 -20.38 11.77
CA GLN A 58 1.00 -20.29 12.34
C GLN A 58 1.06 -19.46 13.63
N VAL A 59 0.55 -18.23 13.57
CA VAL A 59 0.70 -17.24 14.65
C VAL A 59 -0.65 -16.63 14.99
N TRP A 60 -0.83 -16.39 16.30
CA TRP A 60 -2.02 -15.76 16.89
C TRP A 60 -3.27 -16.63 16.76
N PRO A 61 -3.39 -17.68 17.58
CA PRO A 61 -4.58 -18.52 17.59
C PRO A 61 -5.79 -17.73 18.11
N ILE A 62 -6.89 -17.72 17.35
CA ILE A 62 -8.17 -17.11 17.73
C ILE A 62 -9.26 -18.18 17.57
N GLY A 63 -9.37 -19.03 18.58
CA GLY A 63 -10.44 -20.04 18.66
C GLY A 63 -10.23 -21.24 17.73
N SER A 64 -11.35 -21.87 17.39
CA SER A 64 -11.40 -23.13 16.64
C SER A 64 -12.32 -22.99 15.44
N ASN A 65 -11.89 -23.53 14.31
CA ASN A 65 -12.70 -23.72 13.12
C ASN A 65 -13.87 -24.69 13.40
N PRO A 66 -14.91 -24.71 12.54
CA PRO A 66 -16.07 -25.60 12.70
C PRO A 66 -15.72 -27.10 12.69
N ASP A 67 -14.58 -27.46 12.11
CA ASP A 67 -14.02 -28.82 12.07
C ASP A 67 -13.20 -29.18 13.33
N GLY A 68 -13.08 -28.26 14.29
CA GLY A 68 -12.32 -28.43 15.53
C GLY A 68 -10.82 -28.10 15.41
N SER A 69 -10.31 -27.73 14.22
CA SER A 69 -8.93 -27.29 14.04
C SER A 69 -8.71 -25.88 14.61
N GLN A 70 -7.48 -25.54 15.04
CA GLN A 70 -7.18 -24.23 15.63
C GLN A 70 -7.13 -23.15 14.54
N TYR A 71 -7.90 -22.08 14.68
CA TYR A 71 -7.87 -20.94 13.75
C TYR A 71 -6.73 -19.99 14.11
N PHE A 72 -5.89 -19.62 13.15
CA PHE A 72 -4.80 -18.67 13.33
C PHE A 72 -5.02 -17.42 12.47
N VAL A 73 -4.66 -16.23 12.98
CA VAL A 73 -4.69 -14.98 12.18
C VAL A 73 -3.75 -15.08 10.98
N PHE A 74 -2.57 -15.64 11.21
CA PHE A 74 -1.64 -16.02 10.15
C PHE A 74 -1.59 -17.53 10.10
N ASP A 75 -2.29 -18.13 9.14
CA ASP A 75 -2.35 -19.57 8.97
C ASP A 75 -1.57 -20.02 7.73
N TYR A 76 -0.24 -20.09 7.86
CA TYR A 76 0.63 -20.61 6.80
C TYR A 76 1.19 -21.98 7.21
N ALA A 77 0.39 -23.02 7.00
CA ALA A 77 0.81 -24.40 7.23
C ALA A 77 2.06 -24.77 6.42
N ALA A 78 2.86 -25.73 6.93
CA ALA A 78 4.02 -26.22 6.22
C ALA A 78 3.65 -26.90 4.89
N GLY A 79 4.60 -26.93 3.96
CA GLY A 79 4.50 -27.62 2.68
C GLY A 79 4.13 -26.69 1.51
N PRO A 80 4.47 -27.11 0.27
CA PRO A 80 4.28 -26.29 -0.91
C PRO A 80 2.79 -26.14 -1.27
N LEU A 81 2.42 -24.97 -1.79
CA LEU A 81 1.10 -24.76 -2.41
C LEU A 81 0.92 -25.64 -3.66
N PRO A 82 -0.32 -26.06 -3.98
CA PRO A 82 -1.59 -25.70 -3.33
C PRO A 82 -2.02 -26.65 -2.20
N VAL A 83 -1.27 -27.73 -1.95
CA VAL A 83 -1.68 -28.81 -1.03
C VAL A 83 -1.26 -28.51 0.42
N GLY A 84 -0.14 -27.80 0.62
CA GLY A 84 0.26 -27.24 1.92
C GLY A 84 -0.11 -25.77 2.07
N GLY A 85 0.36 -25.13 3.16
CA GLY A 85 0.09 -23.71 3.45
C GLY A 85 1.17 -22.73 2.98
N GLY A 86 2.14 -23.20 2.18
CA GLY A 86 3.25 -22.40 1.67
C GLY A 86 4.32 -22.04 2.71
N GLY A 87 4.08 -22.37 3.98
CA GLY A 87 4.98 -22.15 5.11
C GLY A 87 5.45 -20.71 5.27
N LEU A 88 6.57 -20.58 5.99
CA LEU A 88 7.28 -19.33 6.22
C LEU A 88 7.74 -18.70 4.88
N ALA A 89 8.02 -19.52 3.87
CA ALA A 89 8.36 -19.04 2.53
C ALA A 89 7.27 -18.17 1.91
N TYR A 90 6.00 -18.59 1.98
CA TYR A 90 4.89 -17.80 1.45
C TYR A 90 4.68 -16.52 2.26
N PHE A 91 4.70 -16.63 3.59
CA PHE A 91 4.57 -15.46 4.46
C PHE A 91 5.63 -14.40 4.15
N LEU A 92 6.91 -14.79 4.10
CA LEU A 92 8.00 -13.87 3.78
C LEU A 92 7.89 -13.31 2.37
N ALA A 93 7.42 -14.09 1.39
CA ALA A 93 7.18 -13.60 0.04
C ALA A 93 6.13 -12.48 0.02
N VAL A 94 5.02 -12.65 0.74
CA VAL A 94 4.00 -11.60 0.91
C VAL A 94 4.61 -10.38 1.60
N GLN A 95 5.25 -10.57 2.75
CA GLN A 95 5.75 -9.46 3.56
C GLN A 95 6.85 -8.66 2.86
N ILE A 96 7.80 -9.31 2.17
CA ILE A 96 8.87 -8.63 1.43
C ILE A 96 8.29 -7.89 0.22
N THR A 97 7.35 -8.50 -0.51
CA THR A 97 6.69 -7.84 -1.64
C THR A 97 5.97 -6.59 -1.19
N LEU A 98 5.19 -6.68 -0.11
CA LEU A 98 4.50 -5.54 0.49
C LEU A 98 5.50 -4.49 0.98
N LEU A 99 6.56 -4.88 1.67
CA LEU A 99 7.57 -3.96 2.18
C LEU A 99 8.23 -3.16 1.04
N VAL A 100 8.65 -3.84 -0.03
CA VAL A 100 9.25 -3.17 -1.21
C VAL A 100 8.25 -2.21 -1.85
N ALA A 101 7.00 -2.64 -2.02
CA ALA A 101 5.95 -1.77 -2.54
C ALA A 101 5.73 -0.52 -1.67
N GLN A 102 5.71 -0.69 -0.34
CA GLN A 102 5.54 0.42 0.60
C GLN A 102 6.73 1.39 0.57
N VAL A 103 7.96 0.88 0.48
CA VAL A 103 9.17 1.72 0.36
C VAL A 103 9.12 2.55 -0.92
N ILE A 104 8.78 1.93 -2.06
CA ILE A 104 8.70 2.66 -3.34
C ILE A 104 7.55 3.66 -3.31
N ASN A 105 6.37 3.28 -2.77
CA ASN A 105 5.25 4.19 -2.59
C ASN A 105 5.63 5.41 -1.74
N PHE A 106 6.38 5.21 -0.66
CA PHE A 106 6.87 6.29 0.20
C PHE A 106 7.75 7.27 -0.58
N PHE A 107 8.75 6.77 -1.33
CA PHE A 107 9.63 7.63 -2.12
C PHE A 107 8.90 8.29 -3.29
N ALA A 108 7.97 7.59 -3.94
CA ALA A 108 7.12 8.12 -5.00
C ALA A 108 6.27 9.29 -4.50
N GLN A 109 5.55 9.10 -3.37
CA GLN A 109 4.73 10.14 -2.75
C GLN A 109 5.57 11.33 -2.30
N ARG A 110 6.77 11.10 -1.75
CA ARG A 110 7.67 12.18 -1.34
C ARG A 110 8.21 12.99 -2.52
N SER A 111 8.70 12.30 -3.56
CA SER A 111 9.36 12.93 -4.73
C SER A 111 8.38 13.73 -5.59
N ILE A 112 7.15 13.21 -5.75
CA ILE A 112 6.16 13.79 -6.66
C ILE A 112 5.23 14.78 -5.97
N THR A 113 4.85 14.52 -4.70
CA THR A 113 3.76 15.27 -4.06
C THR A 113 4.25 16.37 -3.13
N PHE A 114 5.43 16.27 -2.53
CA PHE A 114 5.77 17.19 -1.43
C PHE A 114 6.98 18.11 -1.61
N LYS A 115 7.91 17.89 -2.58
CA LYS A 115 9.14 18.71 -2.75
C LYS A 115 9.69 19.27 -1.40
N SER A 116 9.73 18.45 -0.35
CA SER A 116 9.83 18.95 1.04
C SER A 116 11.19 18.63 1.66
N ASN A 117 11.79 19.69 2.20
CA ASN A 117 13.03 19.77 2.96
C ASN A 117 12.84 19.36 4.45
N SER A 118 11.97 18.36 4.72
CA SER A 118 11.75 17.81 6.06
C SER A 118 12.51 16.49 6.28
N SER A 119 12.86 16.18 7.54
CA SER A 119 13.74 15.06 7.86
C SER A 119 13.15 13.72 7.43
N VAL A 120 13.88 13.01 6.58
CA VAL A 120 13.53 11.70 6.00
C VAL A 120 13.00 10.74 7.06
N ALA A 121 13.67 10.74 8.22
CA ALA A 121 13.37 9.88 9.35
C ALA A 121 11.97 10.12 9.93
N ARG A 122 11.55 11.38 10.16
CA ARG A 122 10.24 11.66 10.76
C ARG A 122 9.09 11.22 9.85
N ALA A 123 9.20 11.51 8.55
CA ALA A 123 8.18 11.10 7.58
C ALA A 123 8.11 9.57 7.46
N ALA A 124 9.25 8.89 7.41
CA ALA A 124 9.30 7.42 7.35
C ALA A 124 8.74 6.78 8.63
N THR A 125 9.05 7.31 9.81
CA THR A 125 8.53 6.82 11.09
C THR A 125 7.01 6.97 11.17
N TRP A 126 6.46 8.14 10.81
CA TRP A 126 5.00 8.33 10.81
C TRP A 126 4.30 7.48 9.77
N TYR A 127 4.90 7.28 8.59
CA TYR A 127 4.37 6.38 7.57
C TYR A 127 4.36 4.93 8.04
N ALA A 128 5.43 4.46 8.68
CA ALA A 128 5.50 3.12 9.25
C ALA A 128 4.48 2.90 10.37
N ILE A 129 4.33 3.86 11.29
CA ILE A 129 3.32 3.81 12.36
C ILE A 129 1.91 3.77 11.75
N ALA A 130 1.64 4.61 10.76
CA ALA A 130 0.36 4.61 10.06
C ALA A 130 0.10 3.25 9.40
N TYR A 131 1.07 2.69 8.68
CA TYR A 131 0.94 1.38 8.05
C TYR A 131 0.61 0.29 9.06
N VAL A 132 1.31 0.24 10.20
CA VAL A 132 1.06 -0.76 11.25
C VAL A 132 -0.34 -0.60 11.85
N VAL A 133 -0.71 0.62 12.26
CA VAL A 133 -2.04 0.89 12.85
C VAL A 133 -3.15 0.52 11.87
N ILE A 134 -2.98 0.87 10.59
CA ILE A 134 -3.99 0.60 9.58
C ILE A 134 -4.11 -0.89 9.29
N THR A 135 -2.99 -1.60 9.20
CA THR A 135 -2.98 -3.05 9.00
C THR A 135 -3.71 -3.75 10.16
N LEU A 136 -3.45 -3.33 11.41
CA LEU A 136 -4.10 -3.89 12.59
C LEU A 136 -5.61 -3.60 12.61
N VAL A 137 -6.03 -2.38 12.31
CA VAL A 137 -7.45 -1.99 12.27
C VAL A 137 -8.18 -2.71 11.13
N ALA A 138 -7.58 -2.79 9.94
CA ALA A 138 -8.17 -3.52 8.81
C ALA A 138 -8.33 -5.01 9.13
N ALA A 139 -7.33 -5.64 9.74
CA ALA A 139 -7.40 -7.03 10.17
C ALA A 139 -8.47 -7.26 11.25
N ALA A 140 -8.54 -6.38 12.26
CA ALA A 140 -9.56 -6.46 13.31
C ALA A 140 -10.98 -6.29 12.76
N LEU A 141 -11.19 -5.34 11.84
CA LEU A 141 -12.49 -5.12 11.20
C LEU A 141 -12.86 -6.30 10.29
N GLN A 142 -11.90 -6.85 9.52
CA GLN A 142 -12.13 -8.05 8.73
C GLN A 142 -12.64 -9.22 9.59
N GLY A 143 -12.09 -9.41 10.80
CA GLY A 143 -12.59 -10.41 11.74
C GLY A 143 -14.06 -10.23 12.14
N LEU A 144 -14.60 -9.01 12.09
CA LEU A 144 -15.98 -8.71 12.47
C LEU A 144 -16.98 -8.91 11.32
N TYR A 145 -16.62 -8.52 10.09
CA TYR A 145 -17.57 -8.54 8.97
C TYR A 145 -17.37 -9.71 8.01
N LYS A 146 -16.18 -10.32 7.94
CA LYS A 146 -15.90 -11.35 6.93
C LYS A 146 -16.75 -12.60 7.18
N ALA A 147 -16.73 -13.14 8.39
CA ALA A 147 -17.53 -14.32 8.75
C ALA A 147 -19.05 -14.15 8.46
N PRO A 148 -19.76 -13.12 8.97
CA PRO A 148 -21.20 -12.99 8.73
C PRO A 148 -21.56 -12.73 7.27
N ILE A 149 -20.68 -12.10 6.49
CA ILE A 149 -20.92 -11.88 5.06
C ILE A 149 -20.81 -13.20 4.29
N TYR A 150 -19.78 -14.01 4.57
CA TYR A 150 -19.65 -15.31 3.90
C TYR A 150 -20.82 -16.23 4.28
N ASP A 151 -21.25 -16.24 5.54
CA ASP A 151 -22.43 -16.98 6.00
C ASP A 151 -23.72 -16.54 5.27
N LEU A 152 -23.91 -15.23 5.09
CA LEU A 152 -25.08 -14.71 4.38
C LEU A 152 -25.11 -15.19 2.92
N PHE A 153 -23.99 -15.07 2.21
CA PHE A 153 -23.93 -15.40 0.78
C PHE A 153 -23.90 -16.90 0.51
N ILE A 154 -23.18 -17.66 1.33
CA ILE A 154 -22.97 -19.10 1.13
C ILE A 154 -24.10 -19.92 1.76
N GLU A 155 -24.39 -19.70 3.05
CA GLU A 155 -25.35 -20.52 3.79
C GLU A 155 -26.77 -19.97 3.69
N THR A 156 -26.97 -18.67 3.93
CA THR A 156 -28.32 -18.09 3.99
C THR A 156 -28.96 -17.96 2.61
N TRP A 157 -28.17 -17.57 1.59
CA TRP A 157 -28.66 -17.42 0.22
C TRP A 157 -28.38 -18.65 -0.65
N GLY A 158 -27.64 -19.64 -0.14
CA GLY A 158 -27.43 -20.93 -0.81
C GLY A 158 -26.69 -20.83 -2.14
N LEU A 159 -25.88 -19.78 -2.36
CA LEU A 159 -25.27 -19.49 -3.66
C LEU A 159 -24.00 -20.31 -3.94
N GLY A 160 -23.60 -21.21 -3.04
CA GLY A 160 -22.43 -22.08 -3.19
C GLY A 160 -21.17 -21.32 -3.60
N GLY A 161 -20.42 -21.80 -4.59
CA GLY A 161 -19.20 -21.14 -5.08
C GLY A 161 -19.42 -19.75 -5.70
N THR A 162 -20.64 -19.43 -6.16
CA THR A 162 -20.99 -18.06 -6.59
C THR A 162 -21.15 -17.14 -5.37
N GLY A 163 -21.61 -17.68 -4.24
CA GLY A 163 -21.70 -16.97 -2.96
C GLY A 163 -20.33 -16.57 -2.43
N GLU A 164 -19.34 -17.47 -2.53
CA GLU A 164 -17.95 -17.18 -2.16
C GLU A 164 -17.38 -16.02 -2.99
N THR A 165 -17.57 -16.04 -4.31
CA THR A 165 -17.09 -14.96 -5.20
C THR A 165 -17.76 -13.62 -4.88
N LEU A 166 -19.08 -13.63 -4.58
CA LEU A 166 -19.79 -12.41 -4.19
C LEU A 166 -19.34 -11.90 -2.83
N ALA A 167 -19.11 -12.79 -1.87
CA ALA A 167 -18.57 -12.45 -0.56
C ALA A 167 -17.15 -11.84 -0.68
N ASP A 168 -16.29 -12.39 -1.55
CA ASP A 168 -14.97 -11.82 -1.85
C ASP A 168 -15.09 -10.39 -2.41
N VAL A 169 -15.99 -10.17 -3.38
CA VAL A 169 -16.20 -8.83 -3.98
C VAL A 169 -16.73 -7.86 -2.94
N VAL A 170 -17.72 -8.24 -2.15
CA VAL A 170 -18.32 -7.38 -1.11
C VAL A 170 -17.30 -7.07 -0.02
N THR A 171 -16.57 -8.06 0.46
CA THR A 171 -15.52 -7.85 1.47
C THR A 171 -14.36 -7.02 0.94
N MET A 172 -14.04 -7.12 -0.36
CA MET A 172 -13.06 -6.23 -1.02
C MET A 172 -13.55 -4.78 -1.06
N ILE A 173 -14.82 -4.54 -1.42
CA ILE A 173 -15.42 -3.21 -1.43
C ILE A 173 -15.45 -2.61 -0.02
N ILE A 174 -15.86 -3.39 0.99
CA ILE A 174 -15.86 -2.96 2.39
C ILE A 174 -14.44 -2.65 2.86
N ASN A 175 -13.47 -3.52 2.54
CA ASN A 175 -12.06 -3.29 2.87
C ASN A 175 -11.55 -2.01 2.21
N ALA A 176 -11.92 -1.74 0.95
CA ALA A 176 -11.56 -0.51 0.25
C ALA A 176 -12.24 0.75 0.84
N ALA A 177 -13.50 0.65 1.28
CA ALA A 177 -14.22 1.75 1.91
C ALA A 177 -13.65 2.07 3.30
N ILE A 178 -13.44 1.06 4.15
CA ILE A 178 -12.80 1.20 5.46
C ILE A 178 -11.40 1.79 5.28
N SER A 179 -10.63 1.21 4.37
CA SER A 179 -9.34 1.74 3.96
C SER A 179 -9.45 3.23 3.64
N PHE A 180 -10.31 3.64 2.72
CA PHE A 180 -10.48 5.04 2.35
C PHE A 180 -10.80 5.95 3.56
N TRP A 181 -11.78 5.56 4.40
CA TRP A 181 -12.23 6.35 5.54
C TRP A 181 -11.24 6.40 6.71
N VAL A 182 -10.37 5.39 6.84
CA VAL A 182 -9.29 5.36 7.86
C VAL A 182 -8.02 6.03 7.32
N PHE A 183 -7.67 5.78 6.05
CA PHE A 183 -6.53 6.39 5.36
C PHE A 183 -6.69 7.91 5.27
N PHE A 184 -7.89 8.42 4.97
CA PHE A 184 -8.11 9.84 4.72
C PHE A 184 -7.81 10.76 5.93
N PRO A 185 -8.32 10.51 7.16
CA PRO A 185 -7.99 11.30 8.33
C PRO A 185 -6.52 11.17 8.75
N ILE A 186 -5.94 9.97 8.68
CA ILE A 186 -4.56 9.71 9.06
C ILE A 186 -3.61 10.45 8.12
N PHE A 187 -3.81 10.34 6.79
CA PHE A 187 -3.04 11.11 5.83
C PHE A 187 -3.24 12.61 6.02
N LYS A 188 -4.44 13.08 6.35
CA LYS A 188 -4.68 14.51 6.65
C LYS A 188 -3.92 14.99 7.90
N VAL A 189 -3.78 14.16 8.92
CA VAL A 189 -3.02 14.49 10.16
C VAL A 189 -1.51 14.43 9.93
N ILE A 190 -1.03 13.41 9.21
CA ILE A 190 0.40 13.22 8.89
C ILE A 190 0.90 14.26 7.88
N PHE A 191 0.08 14.58 6.88
CA PHE A 191 0.37 15.58 5.86
C PHE A 191 -0.26 16.95 6.14
N LYS A 192 -0.44 17.32 7.42
CA LYS A 192 -0.67 18.73 7.77
C LYS A 192 0.51 19.53 7.21
N GLN A 193 0.26 20.28 6.13
CA GLN A 193 1.21 21.22 5.56
C GLN A 193 1.60 22.19 6.67
N VAL A 194 2.90 22.27 6.99
CA VAL A 194 3.43 23.42 7.72
C VAL A 194 3.14 24.61 6.81
N PRO A 195 2.33 25.60 7.24
CA PRO A 195 2.11 26.80 6.46
C PRO A 195 3.48 27.40 6.17
N GLU A 196 3.72 27.73 4.91
CA GLU A 196 4.85 28.54 4.49
C GLU A 196 4.87 29.78 5.38
N GLU A 197 5.80 29.83 6.33
CA GLU A 197 6.11 31.07 7.02
C GLU A 197 6.52 32.03 5.93
N ALA A 198 5.63 32.99 5.66
CA ALA A 198 5.83 34.02 4.65
C ALA A 198 7.18 34.68 4.94
N ALA A 199 8.21 34.25 4.21
CA ALA A 199 9.48 34.94 4.22
C ALA A 199 9.17 36.36 3.71
N PRO A 200 9.50 37.40 4.48
CA PRO A 200 9.11 38.77 4.16
C PRO A 200 9.61 39.10 2.77
N ALA A 201 8.73 39.74 1.98
CA ALA A 201 8.99 40.22 0.65
C ALA A 201 10.43 40.76 0.57
N ALA A 202 11.26 40.10 -0.23
CA ALA A 202 12.50 40.68 -0.68
C ALA A 202 12.14 42.03 -1.30
N ALA A 203 12.47 43.10 -0.58
CA ALA A 203 12.38 44.45 -1.10
C ALA A 203 13.23 44.47 -2.37
N THR A 204 12.54 44.50 -3.50
CA THR A 204 13.09 44.67 -4.82
C THR A 204 13.96 45.90 -4.85
N ASP A 205 15.23 45.69 -5.18
CA ASP A 205 16.11 46.68 -5.77
C ASP A 205 15.36 47.46 -6.85
N ALA A 206 15.14 48.75 -6.63
CA ALA A 206 14.84 49.71 -7.67
C ALA A 206 16.12 50.49 -7.94
N THR A 207 16.94 49.97 -8.86
CA THR A 207 18.00 50.75 -9.49
C THR A 207 17.38 51.59 -10.61
N GLY A 208 17.58 52.92 -10.61
CA GLY A 208 17.23 53.74 -11.77
C GLY A 208 17.01 55.25 -11.59
N VAL A 209 18.11 56.01 -11.47
CA VAL A 209 18.39 57.31 -12.13
C VAL A 209 17.42 58.53 -12.00
N ARG A 210 18.03 59.69 -11.64
CA ARG A 210 17.52 61.09 -11.51
C ARG A 210 16.76 61.64 -12.73
N PRO A 211 15.85 62.63 -12.55
CA PRO A 211 16.17 64.06 -12.78
C PRO A 211 15.49 64.99 -11.73
N ALA A 212 15.82 66.26 -11.48
CA ALA A 212 16.79 67.23 -12.00
C ALA A 212 17.48 67.89 -10.78
#